data_AF-A0A3D4JAK2-F1
#
_entry.id   AF-A0A3D4JAK2-F1
#
_cell.length_a   1.000
_cell.length_b   1.000
_cell.length_c   1.000
_cell.angle_alpha   90.00
_cell.angle_beta   90.00
_cell.angle_gamma   90.00
#
_symmetry.space_group_name_H-M   'P 1'
#
loop_
_entity.id
_entity.type
_entity.pdbx_description
1 polymer ?
#
loop_
_entity_poly.entity_id
_entity_poly.type
_entity_poly.pdbx_seq_one_letter_code
_entity_poly.pdbx_strand_id
1 'polypeptide(L)'
;MSNYDFEDKPKSRLDIWDMLSILTLLMTLCIGLYFVAVYMSPNAAYNPFSPERAFVGQLPTATITPIQLLPTWTPTQAAITDTPTLTLVPTFTLEPTVTVVSLITPSDTPPPTATPKAPFNATTTYIDSTIIHPEAACNWQGVAGTIVDSNNADMIGITVRLTGFYNGKTQNSLTVSGVAPAYGKSGFEFFLGTVPISSDGLLSIQILDQAGLPLSGNIEIDTFSDCSKNLVLVKFKKNP
;
A
#
# COMPACT_ATOMS: atom_id res chain seq x y z
N MET A 1 -21.24 -74.29 59.89
CA MET A 1 -21.18 -72.82 59.91
C MET A 1 -20.04 -72.37 59.01
N SER A 2 -20.35 -71.63 57.95
CA SER A 2 -19.37 -71.03 57.04
C SER A 2 -19.04 -69.64 57.57
N ASN A 3 -17.80 -69.44 58.02
CA ASN A 3 -17.27 -68.12 58.29
C ASN A 3 -16.74 -67.56 56.97
N TYR A 4 -17.40 -66.52 56.47
CA TYR A 4 -16.89 -65.70 55.38
C TYR A 4 -15.95 -64.65 56.00
N ASP A 5 -14.65 -64.80 55.75
CA ASP A 5 -13.68 -63.72 55.94
C ASP A 5 -13.94 -62.68 54.85
N PHE A 6 -14.36 -61.49 55.27
CA PHE A 6 -14.40 -60.32 54.40
C PHE A 6 -12.96 -59.80 54.26
N GLU A 7 -12.33 -60.06 53.12
CA GLU A 7 -11.08 -59.39 52.74
C GLU A 7 -11.30 -57.87 52.74
N ASP A 8 -10.64 -57.19 53.66
CA ASP A 8 -10.49 -55.73 53.65
C ASP A 8 -9.77 -55.33 52.35
N LYS A 9 -10.51 -54.78 51.39
CA LYS A 9 -9.92 -54.19 50.17
C LYS A 9 -8.92 -53.11 50.59
N PRO A 10 -7.67 -53.12 50.09
CA PRO A 10 -6.72 -52.08 50.41
C PRO A 10 -7.28 -50.74 49.91
N LYS A 11 -7.39 -49.76 50.81
CA LYS A 11 -7.72 -48.38 50.46
C LYS A 11 -6.68 -47.92 49.43
N SER A 12 -7.12 -47.73 48.18
CA SER A 12 -6.30 -47.17 47.11
C SER A 12 -5.76 -45.83 47.60
N ARG A 13 -4.46 -45.80 47.85
CA ARG A 13 -3.73 -44.64 48.32
C ARG A 13 -3.35 -43.88 47.05
N LEU A 14 -3.96 -42.72 46.82
CA LEU A 14 -3.69 -41.88 45.65
C LEU A 14 -2.18 -41.73 45.47
N ASP A 15 -1.66 -42.17 44.32
CA ASP A 15 -0.25 -42.01 43.99
C ASP A 15 0.05 -40.54 43.70
N ILE A 16 1.30 -40.13 43.89
CA ILE A 16 1.77 -38.78 43.58
C ILE A 16 1.51 -38.41 42.12
N TRP A 17 1.59 -39.41 41.22
CA TRP A 17 1.30 -39.23 39.80
C TRP A 17 -0.19 -39.01 39.51
N ASP A 18 -1.08 -39.66 40.26
CA ASP A 18 -2.53 -39.43 40.16
C ASP A 18 -2.88 -38.02 40.65
N MET A 19 -2.27 -37.59 41.77
CA MET A 19 -2.44 -36.23 42.30
C MET A 19 -1.94 -35.16 41.32
N LEU A 20 -0.80 -35.39 40.65
CA LEU A 20 -0.27 -34.47 39.65
C LEU A 20 -1.18 -34.41 38.41
N SER A 21 -1.71 -35.55 37.98
CA SER A 21 -2.65 -35.64 36.85
C SER A 21 -3.99 -34.94 37.13
N ILE A 22 -4.49 -35.06 38.37
CA ILE A 22 -5.69 -34.34 38.81
C ILE A 22 -5.42 -32.83 38.84
N LEU A 23 -4.25 -32.40 39.33
CA LEU A 23 -3.87 -30.99 39.37
C LEU A 23 -3.79 -30.37 37.97
N THR A 24 -3.19 -31.07 37.00
CA THR A 24 -3.08 -30.58 35.62
C THR A 24 -4.46 -30.48 34.95
N LEU A 25 -5.36 -31.43 35.19
CA LEU A 25 -6.75 -31.36 34.72
C LEU A 25 -7.52 -30.17 35.31
N LEU A 26 -7.35 -29.90 36.61
CA LEU A 26 -7.96 -28.72 37.24
C LEU A 26 -7.38 -27.42 36.68
N MET A 27 -6.06 -27.35 36.47
CA MET A 27 -5.42 -26.16 35.91
C MET A 27 -5.88 -25.89 34.48
N THR A 28 -5.97 -26.91 33.63
CA THR A 28 -6.46 -26.78 32.25
C THR A 28 -7.92 -26.36 32.21
N LEU A 29 -8.77 -26.89 33.10
CA LEU A 29 -10.16 -26.43 33.26
C LEU A 29 -10.21 -24.94 33.64
N CYS A 30 -9.42 -24.51 34.63
CA CYS A 30 -9.35 -23.10 35.06
C CYS A 30 -8.91 -22.17 33.92
N ILE A 31 -7.91 -22.57 33.14
CA ILE A 31 -7.44 -21.81 31.98
C ILE A 31 -8.55 -21.71 30.92
N GLY A 32 -9.25 -22.82 30.63
CA GLY A 32 -10.37 -22.81 29.69
C GLY A 32 -11.50 -21.86 30.12
N LEU A 33 -11.89 -21.91 31.40
CA LEU A 33 -12.89 -21.00 31.96
C LEU A 33 -12.45 -19.54 31.92
N TYR A 34 -11.17 -19.27 32.14
CA TYR A 34 -10.60 -17.92 32.00
C TYR A 34 -10.76 -17.39 30.56
N PHE A 35 -10.44 -18.18 29.54
CA PHE A 35 -10.61 -17.76 28.14
C PHE A 35 -12.08 -17.55 27.76
N VAL A 36 -12.99 -18.40 28.25
CA VAL A 36 -14.44 -18.20 28.06
C VAL A 36 -14.91 -16.89 28.72
N ALA A 37 -14.41 -16.58 29.93
CA ALA A 37 -14.72 -15.32 30.60
C ALA A 37 -14.21 -14.10 29.81
N VAL A 38 -12.98 -14.16 29.29
CA VAL A 38 -12.42 -13.11 28.42
C VAL A 38 -13.26 -12.92 27.15
N TYR A 39 -13.72 -14.01 26.54
CA TYR A 39 -14.57 -13.95 25.34
C TYR A 39 -15.92 -13.29 25.63
N MET A 40 -16.56 -13.63 26.74
CA MET A 40 -17.85 -13.05 27.15
C MET A 40 -17.73 -11.59 27.61
N SER A 41 -16.57 -11.18 28.12
CA SER A 41 -16.34 -9.82 28.65
C SER A 41 -14.95 -9.30 28.23
N PRO A 42 -14.79 -8.88 26.97
CA PRO A 42 -13.49 -8.51 26.40
C PRO A 42 -12.86 -7.29 27.07
N ASN A 43 -13.65 -6.42 27.69
CA ASN A 43 -13.18 -5.20 28.34
C ASN A 43 -12.91 -5.37 29.85
N ALA A 44 -13.02 -6.58 30.41
CA ALA A 44 -12.82 -6.79 31.84
C ALA A 44 -11.37 -6.51 32.30
N ALA A 45 -11.19 -6.12 33.56
CA ALA A 45 -9.87 -5.80 34.13
C ALA A 45 -8.90 -7.00 34.14
N TYR A 46 -9.42 -8.23 34.14
CA TYR A 46 -8.62 -9.45 34.07
C TYR A 46 -8.18 -9.82 32.64
N ASN A 47 -8.67 -9.12 31.61
CA ASN A 47 -8.16 -9.27 30.24
C ASN A 47 -7.02 -8.26 29.99
N PRO A 48 -5.75 -8.72 29.91
CA PRO A 48 -4.62 -7.84 29.61
C PRO A 48 -4.68 -7.27 28.18
N PHE A 49 -5.44 -7.88 27.28
CA PHE A 49 -5.60 -7.48 25.88
C PHE A 49 -7.00 -6.93 25.58
N SER A 50 -7.53 -6.07 26.46
CA SER A 50 -8.82 -5.43 26.19
C SER A 50 -8.70 -4.45 25.01
N PRO A 51 -9.63 -4.49 24.03
CA PRO A 51 -9.61 -3.61 22.86
C PRO A 51 -9.50 -2.13 23.21
N GLU A 52 -10.20 -1.66 24.24
CA GLU A 52 -10.16 -0.24 24.64
C GLU A 52 -8.78 0.22 25.15
N ARG A 53 -8.07 -0.63 25.92
CA ARG A 53 -6.71 -0.30 26.39
C ARG A 53 -5.65 -0.42 25.29
N ALA A 54 -5.93 -1.14 24.20
CA ALA A 54 -5.02 -1.21 23.05
C ALA A 54 -4.82 0.16 22.38
N PHE A 55 -5.76 1.10 22.56
CA PHE A 55 -5.70 2.45 21.97
C PHE A 55 -5.27 3.54 22.97
N VAL A 56 -5.08 3.22 24.25
CA VAL A 56 -4.63 4.18 25.26
C VAL A 56 -3.14 4.43 25.07
N GLY A 57 -2.80 5.45 24.28
CA GLY A 57 -1.42 5.83 23.95
C GLY A 57 -1.15 5.97 22.45
N GLN A 58 -2.13 5.69 21.58
CA GLN A 58 -1.99 5.97 20.16
C GLN A 58 -2.08 7.48 19.94
N LEU A 59 -0.99 8.08 19.45
CA LEU A 59 -0.99 9.47 18.99
C LEU A 59 -2.08 9.64 17.91
N PRO A 60 -2.77 10.79 17.86
CA PRO A 60 -3.81 11.02 16.86
C PRO A 60 -3.21 10.79 15.47
N THR A 61 -3.76 9.81 14.76
CA THR A 61 -3.43 9.57 13.36
C THR A 61 -3.88 10.79 12.58
N ALA A 62 -2.99 11.37 11.77
CA ALA A 62 -3.32 12.52 10.95
C ALA A 62 -4.43 12.15 9.97
N THR A 63 -5.66 12.57 10.27
CA THR A 63 -6.78 12.50 9.34
C THR A 63 -6.48 13.47 8.20
N ILE A 64 -6.34 12.96 6.97
CA ILE A 64 -6.15 13.80 5.79
C ILE A 64 -7.42 14.63 5.59
N THR A 65 -7.36 15.93 5.89
CA THR A 65 -8.45 16.87 5.61
C THR A 65 -8.57 17.03 4.08
N PRO A 66 -9.72 16.74 3.47
CA PRO A 66 -9.92 16.94 2.04
C PRO A 66 -9.81 18.44 1.72
N ILE A 67 -9.03 18.77 0.69
CA ILE A 67 -8.88 20.15 0.19
C ILE A 67 -10.24 20.60 -0.35
N GLN A 68 -10.89 21.56 0.32
CA GLN A 68 -12.07 22.22 -0.21
C GLN A 68 -11.66 23.30 -1.21
N LEU A 69 -12.25 23.27 -2.41
CA LEU A 69 -12.11 24.32 -3.40
C LEU A 69 -12.72 25.62 -2.85
N LEU A 70 -12.05 26.76 -3.08
CA LEU A 70 -12.61 28.06 -2.73
C LEU A 70 -13.91 28.31 -3.53
N PRO A 71 -14.91 28.99 -2.92
CA PRO A 71 -16.14 29.34 -3.63
C PRO A 71 -15.83 30.17 -4.88
N THR A 72 -16.33 29.71 -6.03
CA THR A 72 -16.21 30.41 -7.31
C THR A 72 -17.05 31.69 -7.28
N TRP A 73 -16.43 32.83 -7.56
CA TRP A 73 -17.09 34.13 -7.58
C TRP A 73 -18.18 34.18 -8.66
N THR A 74 -19.42 34.45 -8.26
CA THR A 74 -20.52 34.79 -9.17
C THR A 74 -20.29 36.21 -9.73
N PRO A 75 -20.33 36.43 -11.06
CA PRO A 75 -20.20 37.76 -11.61
C PRO A 75 -21.41 38.63 -11.23
N THR A 76 -21.17 39.70 -10.46
CA THR A 76 -22.15 40.77 -10.22
C THR A 76 -22.38 41.54 -11.51
N GLN A 77 -23.59 41.46 -12.05
CA GLN A 77 -23.98 42.24 -13.23
C GLN A 77 -24.05 43.72 -12.84
N ALA A 78 -23.27 44.57 -13.50
CA ALA A 78 -23.28 46.01 -13.28
C ALA A 78 -24.62 46.61 -13.70
N ALA A 79 -25.27 47.36 -12.81
CA ALA A 79 -26.42 48.17 -13.14
C ALA A 79 -25.99 49.32 -14.07
N ILE A 80 -26.56 49.36 -15.26
CA ILE A 80 -26.38 50.44 -16.23
C ILE A 80 -27.33 51.58 -15.87
N THR A 81 -26.77 52.73 -15.50
CA THR A 81 -27.49 53.99 -15.29
C THR A 81 -27.36 54.85 -16.54
N ASP A 82 -28.44 55.02 -17.30
CA ASP A 82 -28.47 55.89 -18.48
C ASP A 82 -28.53 57.37 -18.05
N THR A 83 -27.37 58.02 -18.03
CA THR A 83 -27.28 59.49 -17.94
C THR A 83 -26.90 60.03 -19.32
N PRO A 84 -27.73 60.87 -19.98
CA PRO A 84 -27.37 61.46 -21.27
C PRO A 84 -26.22 62.45 -21.06
N THR A 85 -25.03 62.08 -21.52
CA THR A 85 -23.83 62.90 -21.50
C THR A 85 -23.70 63.62 -22.84
N LEU A 86 -23.56 64.95 -22.80
CA LEU A 86 -23.33 65.79 -23.99
C LEU A 86 -22.09 65.30 -24.75
N THR A 87 -22.31 64.83 -25.98
CA THR A 87 -21.26 64.29 -26.84
C THR A 87 -20.57 65.44 -27.58
N LEU A 88 -19.28 65.66 -27.31
CA LEU A 88 -18.45 66.60 -28.04
C LEU A 88 -18.16 66.08 -29.45
N VAL A 89 -18.14 66.98 -30.43
CA VAL A 89 -17.83 66.69 -31.84
C VAL A 89 -16.39 66.18 -31.97
N PRO A 90 -16.12 65.14 -32.78
CA PRO A 90 -14.78 64.57 -32.88
C PRO A 90 -13.78 65.57 -33.49
N THR A 91 -12.73 65.86 -32.73
CA THR A 91 -11.53 66.52 -33.25
C THR A 91 -10.74 65.50 -34.08
N PHE A 92 -10.26 65.93 -35.26
CA PHE A 92 -9.39 65.14 -36.13
C PHE A 92 -8.24 64.53 -35.32
N THR A 93 -8.30 63.21 -35.14
CA THR A 93 -7.26 62.43 -34.48
C THR A 93 -6.36 61.89 -35.59
N LEU A 94 -5.06 62.18 -35.53
CA LEU A 94 -4.07 61.64 -36.47
C LEU A 94 -4.08 60.11 -36.40
N GLU A 95 -3.91 59.44 -37.54
CA GLU A 95 -3.83 57.98 -37.58
C GLU A 95 -2.68 57.48 -36.70
N PRO A 96 -2.91 56.46 -35.85
CA PRO A 96 -1.86 55.90 -35.02
C PRO A 96 -0.79 55.28 -35.92
N THR A 97 0.41 55.85 -35.86
CA THR A 97 1.59 55.21 -36.45
C THR A 97 1.91 53.97 -35.63
N VAL A 98 1.97 52.81 -36.27
CA VAL A 98 2.27 51.53 -35.63
C VAL A 98 3.75 51.53 -35.23
N THR A 99 4.05 51.96 -34.01
CA THR A 99 5.39 51.78 -33.43
C THR A 99 5.51 50.32 -33.00
N VAL A 100 6.16 49.49 -33.82
CA VAL A 100 6.48 48.11 -33.46
C VAL A 100 7.54 48.11 -32.36
N VAL A 101 7.11 48.15 -31.10
CA VAL A 101 8.00 47.94 -29.96
C VAL A 101 8.04 46.43 -29.67
N SER A 102 9.14 45.78 -30.01
CA SER A 102 9.40 44.40 -29.56
C SER A 102 9.90 44.45 -28.12
N LEU A 103 9.01 44.27 -27.14
CA LEU A 103 9.36 44.18 -25.70
C LEU A 103 9.89 42.78 -25.30
N ILE A 104 9.94 41.84 -26.22
CA ILE A 104 10.49 40.50 -26.00
C ILE A 104 11.94 40.50 -26.48
N THR A 105 12.87 40.70 -25.54
CA THR A 105 14.24 40.23 -25.72
C THR A 105 14.19 38.71 -25.89
N PRO A 106 14.87 38.12 -26.89
CA PRO A 106 15.04 36.68 -26.93
C PRO A 106 15.71 36.25 -25.63
N SER A 107 14.98 35.51 -24.80
CA SER A 107 15.54 34.90 -23.61
C SER A 107 16.36 33.71 -24.08
N ASP A 108 17.68 33.77 -23.86
CA ASP A 108 18.54 32.59 -23.95
C ASP A 108 18.01 31.56 -22.96
N THR A 109 17.18 30.65 -23.46
CA THR A 109 16.70 29.53 -22.68
C THR A 109 17.92 28.64 -22.48
N PRO A 110 18.39 28.42 -21.23
CA PRO A 110 19.52 27.55 -21.00
C PRO A 110 19.21 26.19 -21.65
N PRO A 111 20.21 25.56 -22.31
CA PRO A 111 20.01 24.24 -22.88
C PRO A 111 19.49 23.31 -21.78
N PRO A 112 18.57 22.37 -22.11
CA PRO A 112 18.00 21.48 -21.11
C PRO A 112 19.13 20.82 -20.34
N THR A 113 19.21 21.11 -19.04
CA THR A 113 20.16 20.46 -18.15
C THR A 113 19.86 18.97 -18.19
N ALA A 114 20.87 18.14 -18.46
CA ALA A 114 20.70 16.70 -18.51
C ALA A 114 20.00 16.23 -17.23
N THR A 115 18.77 15.73 -17.37
CA THR A 115 17.99 15.22 -16.25
C THR A 115 18.82 14.14 -15.56
N PRO A 116 19.04 14.22 -14.23
CA PRO A 116 19.77 13.19 -13.51
C PRO A 116 19.18 11.83 -13.84
N LYS A 117 20.00 10.93 -14.39
CA LYS A 117 19.57 9.57 -14.69
C LYS A 117 19.15 8.92 -13.37
N ALA A 118 17.95 8.35 -13.33
CA ALA A 118 17.45 7.67 -12.14
C ALA A 118 18.50 6.63 -11.66
N PRO A 119 18.74 6.48 -10.35
CA PRO A 119 19.80 5.61 -9.86
C PRO A 119 19.56 4.12 -10.19
N PHE A 120 18.32 3.73 -10.50
CA PHE A 120 17.95 2.38 -10.90
C PHE A 120 17.20 2.36 -12.24
N ASN A 121 17.45 1.30 -13.00
CA ASN A 121 16.67 0.92 -14.18
C ASN A 121 15.87 -0.34 -13.89
N ALA A 122 14.76 -0.54 -14.60
CA ALA A 122 13.92 -1.73 -14.48
C ALA A 122 13.83 -2.51 -15.79
N THR A 123 13.60 -3.81 -15.69
CA THR A 123 13.24 -4.67 -16.83
C THR A 123 12.00 -5.47 -16.46
N THR A 124 11.00 -5.46 -17.33
CA THR A 124 9.72 -6.12 -17.12
C THR A 124 9.59 -7.34 -18.01
N THR A 125 9.09 -8.44 -17.45
CA THR A 125 8.81 -9.69 -18.14
C THR A 125 7.48 -10.24 -17.65
N TYR A 126 6.76 -10.97 -18.51
CA TYR A 126 5.44 -11.53 -18.19
C TYR A 126 5.52 -13.05 -18.23
N ILE A 127 5.06 -13.69 -17.16
CA ILE A 127 5.09 -15.15 -17.02
C ILE A 127 3.77 -15.67 -16.44
N ASP A 128 3.63 -16.99 -16.46
CA ASP A 128 2.54 -17.71 -15.81
C ASP A 128 2.74 -17.71 -14.29
N SER A 129 1.70 -17.34 -13.53
CA SER A 129 1.74 -17.29 -12.08
C SER A 129 1.95 -18.66 -11.46
N THR A 130 1.56 -19.75 -12.12
CA THR A 130 1.68 -21.12 -11.60
C THR A 130 3.12 -21.57 -11.38
N ILE A 131 4.09 -20.87 -11.97
CA ILE A 131 5.52 -21.08 -11.73
C ILE A 131 5.87 -20.81 -10.25
N ILE A 132 5.19 -19.85 -9.62
CA ILE A 132 5.43 -19.43 -8.23
C ILE A 132 4.26 -19.81 -7.32
N HIS A 133 3.03 -19.73 -7.83
CA HIS A 133 1.77 -20.04 -7.16
C HIS A 133 1.03 -21.19 -7.85
N PRO A 134 1.56 -22.42 -7.82
CA PRO A 134 0.93 -23.58 -8.47
C PRO A 134 -0.48 -23.88 -7.91
N GLU A 135 -0.73 -23.52 -6.66
CA GLU A 135 -2.02 -23.71 -5.98
C GLU A 135 -3.14 -22.82 -6.52
N ALA A 136 -2.79 -21.68 -7.12
CA ALA A 136 -3.77 -20.67 -7.50
C ALA A 136 -4.28 -20.83 -8.93
N ALA A 137 -3.60 -21.64 -9.76
CA ALA A 137 -3.91 -21.81 -11.18
C ALA A 137 -4.09 -20.44 -11.87
N CYS A 138 -5.17 -20.26 -12.66
CA CYS A 138 -5.50 -18.97 -13.26
C CYS A 138 -6.30 -18.03 -12.33
N ASN A 139 -6.51 -18.40 -11.06
CA ASN A 139 -7.25 -17.57 -10.11
C ASN A 139 -6.34 -16.59 -9.36
N TRP A 140 -5.34 -16.05 -10.05
CA TRP A 140 -4.33 -15.17 -9.46
C TRP A 140 -3.77 -14.23 -10.51
N GLN A 141 -3.56 -12.97 -10.14
CA GLN A 141 -2.78 -12.01 -10.91
C GLN A 141 -2.01 -11.12 -9.94
N GLY A 142 -0.78 -10.77 -10.30
CA GLY A 142 0.07 -9.98 -9.43
C GLY A 142 1.31 -9.40 -10.12
N VAL A 143 2.00 -8.56 -9.38
CA VAL A 143 3.25 -7.90 -9.78
C VAL A 143 4.31 -8.25 -8.75
N ALA A 144 5.39 -8.87 -9.17
CA ALA A 144 6.47 -9.28 -8.29
C ALA A 144 7.82 -8.99 -8.91
N GLY A 145 8.89 -9.20 -8.16
CA GLY A 145 10.20 -8.86 -8.68
C GLY A 145 11.34 -8.95 -7.69
N THR A 146 12.50 -8.48 -8.15
CA THR A 146 13.75 -8.43 -7.39
C THR A 146 14.46 -7.11 -7.58
N ILE A 147 15.31 -6.76 -6.61
CA ILE A 147 16.10 -5.53 -6.63
C ILE A 147 17.55 -5.90 -6.41
N VAL A 148 18.41 -5.51 -7.35
CA VAL A 148 19.83 -5.82 -7.31
C VAL A 148 20.70 -4.58 -7.49
N ASP A 149 21.91 -4.62 -6.94
CA ASP A 149 22.92 -3.59 -7.15
C ASP A 149 23.58 -3.71 -8.55
N SER A 150 24.59 -2.88 -8.81
CA SER A 150 25.33 -2.90 -10.07
C SER A 150 26.10 -4.20 -10.30
N ASN A 151 26.47 -4.91 -9.24
CA ASN A 151 27.15 -6.21 -9.23
C ASN A 151 26.19 -7.42 -9.25
N ASN A 152 24.88 -7.18 -9.30
CA ASN A 152 23.81 -8.18 -9.16
C ASN A 152 23.68 -8.80 -7.76
N ALA A 153 24.15 -8.14 -6.71
CA ALA A 153 23.87 -8.52 -5.34
C ALA A 153 22.44 -8.10 -4.94
N ASP A 154 21.73 -8.98 -4.23
CA ASP A 154 20.39 -8.72 -3.73
C ASP A 154 20.36 -7.53 -2.75
N MET A 155 19.49 -6.56 -3.03
CA MET A 155 19.22 -5.43 -2.14
C MET A 155 17.92 -5.68 -1.38
N ILE A 156 18.02 -5.70 -0.05
CA ILE A 156 16.91 -5.97 0.88
C ILE A 156 16.56 -4.68 1.62
N GLY A 157 15.30 -4.53 2.05
CA GLY A 157 14.87 -3.35 2.81
C GLY A 157 14.60 -2.09 1.98
N ILE A 158 14.50 -2.22 0.65
CA ILE A 158 14.07 -1.14 -0.25
C ILE A 158 12.56 -1.17 -0.36
N THR A 159 11.93 -0.01 -0.21
CA THR A 159 10.48 0.13 -0.33
C THR A 159 10.08 0.11 -1.80
N VAL A 160 9.07 -0.67 -2.14
CA VAL A 160 8.49 -0.73 -3.49
C VAL A 160 7.07 -0.21 -3.41
N ARG A 161 6.71 0.64 -4.35
CA ARG A 161 5.39 1.27 -4.46
C ARG A 161 4.74 0.88 -5.77
N LEU A 162 3.52 0.37 -5.68
CA LEU A 162 2.64 0.14 -6.82
C LEU A 162 1.51 1.17 -6.76
N THR A 163 1.41 2.00 -7.79
CA THR A 163 0.38 3.04 -7.91
C THR A 163 -0.32 2.95 -9.25
N GLY A 164 -1.59 3.33 -9.32
CA GLY A 164 -2.29 3.49 -10.60
C GLY A 164 -3.77 3.19 -10.49
N PHE A 165 -4.36 2.70 -11.58
CA PHE A 165 -5.76 2.31 -11.64
C PHE A 165 -5.87 0.87 -12.14
N TYR A 166 -6.58 0.02 -11.39
CA TYR A 166 -6.74 -1.39 -11.72
C TYR A 166 -8.10 -1.90 -11.25
N ASN A 167 -8.80 -2.64 -12.11
CA ASN A 167 -10.13 -3.21 -11.83
C ASN A 167 -11.14 -2.19 -11.28
N GLY A 168 -11.20 -1.00 -11.89
CA GLY A 168 -12.14 0.06 -11.49
C GLY A 168 -11.79 0.78 -10.18
N LYS A 169 -10.61 0.53 -9.60
CA LYS A 169 -10.17 1.10 -8.31
C LYS A 169 -8.77 1.71 -8.42
N THR A 170 -8.53 2.78 -7.66
CA THR A 170 -7.19 3.32 -7.49
C THR A 170 -6.35 2.38 -6.63
N GLN A 171 -5.17 2.02 -7.13
CA GLN A 171 -4.17 1.27 -6.39
C GLN A 171 -3.10 2.20 -5.85
N ASN A 172 -2.76 2.01 -4.57
CA ASN A 172 -1.62 2.66 -3.92
C ASN A 172 -1.15 1.74 -2.80
N SER A 173 -0.27 0.81 -3.15
CA SER A 173 0.23 -0.22 -2.24
C SER A 173 1.74 -0.10 -2.09
N LEU A 174 2.22 -0.41 -0.89
CA LEU A 174 3.62 -0.44 -0.55
C LEU A 174 4.00 -1.84 -0.08
N THR A 175 5.18 -2.29 -0.48
CA THR A 175 5.82 -3.50 0.03
C THR A 175 7.32 -3.23 0.18
N VAL A 176 8.07 -4.20 0.69
CA VAL A 176 9.51 -4.07 0.89
C VAL A 176 10.22 -5.26 0.25
N SER A 177 11.35 -5.01 -0.41
CA SER A 177 12.18 -6.08 -0.96
C SER A 177 12.69 -7.01 0.15
N GLY A 178 12.54 -8.32 -0.08
CA GLY A 178 12.95 -9.40 0.82
C GLY A 178 11.81 -10.02 1.64
N VAL A 179 10.58 -9.51 1.52
CA VAL A 179 9.40 -10.11 2.17
C VAL A 179 8.81 -11.28 1.38
N ALA A 180 9.12 -11.39 0.09
CA ALA A 180 8.62 -12.46 -0.79
C ALA A 180 9.77 -13.37 -1.25
N PRO A 181 10.24 -14.32 -0.41
CA PRO A 181 11.41 -15.14 -0.69
C PRO A 181 11.26 -16.06 -1.91
N ALA A 182 10.03 -16.32 -2.34
CA ALA A 182 9.73 -17.10 -3.55
C ALA A 182 10.35 -16.51 -4.83
N TYR A 183 10.61 -15.19 -4.84
CA TYR A 183 11.22 -14.48 -5.96
C TYR A 183 12.73 -14.28 -5.81
N GLY A 184 13.33 -14.73 -4.70
CA GLY A 184 14.73 -14.52 -4.35
C GLY A 184 14.90 -13.72 -3.05
N LYS A 185 16.15 -13.48 -2.63
CA LYS A 185 16.43 -12.83 -1.33
C LYS A 185 15.96 -11.37 -1.28
N SER A 186 15.96 -10.68 -2.41
CA SER A 186 15.41 -9.31 -2.58
C SER A 186 13.96 -9.30 -3.06
N GLY A 187 13.29 -10.45 -3.04
CA GLY A 187 11.97 -10.65 -3.65
C GLY A 187 10.87 -9.78 -3.02
N PHE A 188 10.02 -9.20 -3.87
CA PHE A 188 8.80 -8.50 -3.46
C PHE A 188 7.61 -8.96 -4.29
N GLU A 189 6.40 -8.75 -3.76
CA GLU A 189 5.17 -9.13 -4.43
C GLU A 189 4.02 -8.17 -4.08
N PHE A 190 3.15 -7.95 -5.06
CA PHE A 190 1.84 -7.34 -4.95
C PHE A 190 0.79 -8.26 -5.55
N PHE A 191 -0.18 -8.63 -4.74
CA PHE A 191 -1.36 -9.35 -5.22
C PHE A 191 -2.40 -8.36 -5.77
N LEU A 192 -2.81 -8.54 -7.03
CA LEU A 192 -3.79 -7.66 -7.69
C LEU A 192 -5.21 -8.21 -7.61
N GLY A 193 -5.38 -9.53 -7.62
CA GLY A 193 -6.69 -10.16 -7.49
C GLY A 193 -6.71 -11.62 -7.95
N THR A 194 -7.88 -12.24 -7.78
CA THR A 194 -8.10 -13.66 -8.12
C THR A 194 -8.60 -13.88 -9.55
N VAL A 195 -8.75 -12.82 -10.34
CA VAL A 195 -9.20 -12.90 -11.74
C VAL A 195 -8.25 -12.05 -12.56
N PRO A 196 -7.54 -12.63 -13.54
CA PRO A 196 -6.67 -11.89 -14.43
C PRO A 196 -7.46 -10.89 -15.26
N ILE A 197 -7.08 -9.61 -15.14
CA ILE A 197 -7.69 -8.51 -15.88
C ILE A 197 -6.60 -7.84 -16.71
N SER A 198 -6.95 -7.42 -17.93
CA SER A 198 -6.04 -6.66 -18.77
C SER A 198 -6.05 -5.18 -18.40
N SER A 199 -4.88 -4.58 -18.24
CA SER A 199 -4.68 -3.14 -18.10
C SER A 199 -3.42 -2.73 -18.87
N ASP A 200 -3.45 -1.57 -19.52
CA ASP A 200 -2.40 -1.10 -20.42
C ASP A 200 -1.96 0.30 -19.97
N GLY A 201 -0.73 0.42 -19.48
CA GLY A 201 -0.17 1.67 -18.96
C GLY A 201 -0.91 2.28 -17.76
N LEU A 202 -1.81 1.55 -17.10
CA LEU A 202 -2.60 2.09 -15.98
C LEU A 202 -1.96 1.87 -14.61
N LEU A 203 -1.01 0.96 -14.51
CA LEU A 203 -0.27 0.66 -13.31
C LEU A 203 1.18 1.08 -13.47
N SER A 204 1.76 1.60 -12.39
CA SER A 204 3.16 1.99 -12.33
C SER A 204 3.80 1.46 -11.06
N ILE A 205 5.01 0.92 -11.21
CA ILE A 205 5.84 0.48 -10.09
C ILE A 205 7.08 1.36 -9.95
N GLN A 206 7.45 1.64 -8.71
CA GLN A 206 8.58 2.50 -8.38
C GLN A 206 9.23 2.02 -7.09
N ILE A 207 10.55 2.18 -6.98
CA ILE A 207 11.28 1.93 -5.74
C ILE A 207 11.60 3.25 -5.03
N LEU A 208 11.55 3.22 -3.69
CA LEU A 208 11.73 4.36 -2.81
C LEU A 208 12.83 4.08 -1.78
N ASP A 209 13.49 5.12 -1.30
CA ASP A 209 14.42 5.03 -0.18
C ASP A 209 13.69 5.01 1.19
N GLN A 210 14.47 5.00 2.28
CA GLN A 210 13.92 5.02 3.64
C GLN A 210 13.21 6.33 4.01
N ALA A 211 13.47 7.42 3.28
CA ALA A 211 12.78 8.70 3.43
C ALA A 211 11.55 8.82 2.52
N GLY A 212 11.25 7.79 1.72
CA GLY A 212 10.14 7.78 0.76
C GLY A 212 10.45 8.54 -0.54
N LEU A 213 11.71 8.89 -0.80
CA LEU A 213 12.14 9.53 -2.04
C LEU A 213 12.30 8.48 -3.16
N PRO A 214 11.92 8.82 -4.41
CA PRO A 214 12.00 7.88 -5.52
C PRO A 214 13.46 7.59 -5.93
N LEU A 215 13.80 6.29 -5.93
CA LEU A 215 15.08 5.76 -6.41
C LEU A 215 15.02 5.30 -7.88
N SER A 216 13.82 5.15 -8.44
CA SER A 216 13.60 4.89 -9.87
C SER A 216 12.58 5.87 -10.44
N GLY A 217 12.50 5.95 -11.77
CA GLY A 217 11.31 6.47 -12.43
C GLY A 217 10.08 5.60 -12.15
N ASN A 218 8.90 6.10 -12.54
CA ASN A 218 7.69 5.29 -12.63
C ASN A 218 7.83 4.35 -13.82
N ILE A 219 7.79 3.06 -13.54
CA ILE A 219 7.84 2.02 -14.57
C ILE A 219 6.41 1.58 -14.81
N GLU A 220 5.87 1.94 -15.97
CA GLU A 220 4.56 1.49 -16.39
C GLU A 220 4.59 -0.02 -16.65
N ILE A 221 3.54 -0.69 -16.23
CA ILE A 221 3.37 -2.14 -16.38
C ILE A 221 1.98 -2.44 -16.92
N ASP A 222 1.93 -3.47 -17.74
CA ASP A 222 0.69 -3.97 -18.29
C ASP A 222 0.29 -5.24 -17.55
N THR A 223 -1.00 -5.51 -17.49
CA THR A 223 -1.53 -6.78 -17.01
C THR A 223 -2.31 -7.44 -18.12
N PHE A 224 -2.39 -8.77 -18.10
CA PHE A 224 -3.05 -9.55 -19.14
C PHE A 224 -4.12 -10.45 -18.53
N SER A 225 -5.24 -10.61 -19.23
CA SER A 225 -6.27 -11.61 -18.89
C SER A 225 -5.86 -13.04 -19.25
N ASP A 226 -4.74 -13.20 -19.98
CA ASP A 226 -4.15 -14.49 -20.32
C ASP A 226 -3.44 -15.10 -19.10
N CYS A 227 -3.85 -16.32 -18.72
CA CYS A 227 -3.28 -17.07 -17.61
C CYS A 227 -1.77 -17.36 -17.80
N SER A 228 -1.27 -17.40 -19.03
CA SER A 228 0.16 -17.63 -19.30
C SER A 228 1.03 -16.39 -19.05
N LYS A 229 0.41 -15.24 -18.76
CA LYS A 229 1.04 -13.91 -18.58
C LYS A 229 0.43 -13.12 -17.41
N ASN A 230 -0.19 -13.82 -16.46
CA ASN A 230 -0.87 -13.23 -15.31
C ASN A 230 0.07 -12.85 -14.15
N LEU A 231 1.38 -13.04 -14.29
CA LEU A 231 2.38 -12.56 -13.34
C LEU A 231 3.37 -11.61 -14.04
N VAL A 232 3.38 -10.36 -13.60
CA VAL A 232 4.34 -9.35 -14.04
C VAL A 232 5.59 -9.44 -13.17
N LEU A 233 6.72 -9.78 -13.76
CA LEU A 233 8.02 -9.79 -13.10
C LEU A 233 8.83 -8.55 -13.45
N VAL A 234 9.22 -7.79 -12.43
CA VAL A 234 10.00 -6.55 -12.57
C VAL A 234 11.34 -6.70 -11.86
N LYS A 235 12.43 -6.57 -12.61
CA LYS A 235 13.78 -6.60 -12.05
C LYS A 235 14.37 -5.19 -12.03
N PHE A 236 14.60 -4.65 -10.85
CA PHE A 236 15.31 -3.38 -10.68
C PHE A 236 16.81 -3.64 -10.55
N LYS A 237 17.62 -2.87 -11.29
CA LYS A 237 19.07 -2.92 -11.23
C LYS A 237 19.65 -1.52 -11.07
N LYS A 238 20.54 -1.36 -10.10
CA LYS A 238 21.29 -0.11 -9.91
C LYS A 238 22.16 0.16 -11.13
N ASN A 239 22.12 1.39 -11.62
CA ASN A 239 22.98 1.83 -12.71
C ASN A 239 24.46 1.81 -12.26
N PRO A 240 25.40 1.50 -13.18
CA PRO A 240 26.83 1.48 -12.89
C PRO A 240 27.36 2.88 -12.56
#